data_AF-A0A9Q3CH64-F1
#
_entry.id   AF-A0A9Q3CH64-F1
#
_cell.length_a   1.000
_cell.length_b   1.000
_cell.length_c   1.000
_cell.angle_alpha   90.00
_cell.angle_beta   90.00
_cell.angle_gamma   90.00
#
_symmetry.space_group_name_H-M   'P 1'
#
loop_
_entity.id
_entity.type
_entity.pdbx_description
1 polymer ?
#
loop_
_entity_poly.entity_id
_entity_poly.type
_entity_poly.pdbx_seq_one_letter_code
_entity_poly.pdbx_strand_id
1 'polypeptide(L)'
;MPKALQRLPLLQTLNSLQFINALNFVSDFDLQEDRILLDMITSQRYMNPCRRYPSHYMYTMNDLQTLSSEKVQQLCRTTHKSFEKLVAQIQDDKTFQNASQNKQHNPASQLSVALSRLVSNGNGASLGKIGMLFGISHGAIVLYT
;
A
#
# COMPACT_ATOMS: atom_id res chain seq x y z
N MET A 1 -18.35 -28.81 -14.55
CA MET A 1 -18.92 -27.45 -14.44
C MET A 1 -18.12 -26.48 -15.32
N PRO A 2 -18.62 -26.05 -16.49
CA PRO A 2 -17.87 -25.20 -17.43
C PRO A 2 -18.26 -23.70 -17.31
N LYS A 3 -18.39 -23.16 -16.09
CA LYS A 3 -18.85 -21.77 -15.87
C LYS A 3 -17.72 -20.74 -15.67
N ALA A 4 -16.50 -21.17 -15.35
CA ALA A 4 -15.40 -20.26 -15.04
C ALA A 4 -14.74 -19.65 -16.29
N LEU A 5 -14.55 -20.46 -17.34
CA LEU A 5 -13.93 -20.01 -18.60
C LEU A 5 -14.81 -19.00 -19.37
N GLN A 6 -16.13 -19.09 -19.23
CA GLN A 6 -17.08 -18.16 -19.85
C GLN A 6 -17.21 -16.82 -19.08
N ARG A 7 -16.77 -16.75 -17.82
CA ARG A 7 -16.88 -15.53 -16.99
C ARG A 7 -15.78 -14.52 -17.24
N LEU A 8 -14.57 -14.98 -17.55
CA LEU A 8 -13.42 -14.12 -17.83
C LEU A 8 -13.67 -13.11 -18.97
N PRO A 9 -14.18 -13.52 -20.15
CA PRO A 9 -14.44 -12.56 -21.23
C PRO A 9 -15.59 -11.60 -20.89
N LEU A 10 -16.59 -12.06 -20.11
CA LEU A 10 -17.68 -11.20 -19.64
C LEU A 10 -17.20 -10.13 -18.65
N LEU A 11 -16.26 -10.46 -17.76
CA LEU A 11 -15.68 -9.48 -16.83
C LEU A 11 -14.76 -8.49 -17.55
N GLN A 12 -14.02 -8.95 -18.56
CA GLN A 12 -13.19 -8.07 -19.39
C GLN A 12 -14.04 -7.07 -20.18
N THR A 13 -15.16 -7.52 -20.74
CA THR A 13 -16.12 -6.67 -21.46
C THR A 13 -16.89 -5.72 -20.54
N LEU A 14 -17.24 -6.16 -19.32
CA LEU A 14 -17.88 -5.27 -18.34
C LEU A 14 -16.94 -4.15 -17.87
N ASN A 15 -15.67 -4.48 -17.62
CA ASN A 15 -14.66 -3.50 -17.21
C ASN A 15 -14.33 -2.50 -18.32
N SER A 16 -14.30 -2.93 -19.59
CA SER A 16 -14.11 -2.01 -20.71
C SER A 16 -15.33 -1.09 -20.89
N LEU A 17 -16.56 -1.60 -20.75
CA LEU A 17 -17.78 -0.80 -20.85
C LEU A 17 -17.95 0.19 -19.68
N GLN A 18 -17.62 -0.18 -18.45
CA GLN A 18 -17.64 0.75 -17.31
C GLN A 18 -16.65 1.90 -17.49
N PHE A 19 -15.47 1.63 -18.06
CA PHE A 19 -14.46 2.66 -18.32
C PHE A 19 -14.88 3.60 -19.46
N ILE A 20 -15.47 3.07 -20.53
CA ILE A 20 -16.02 3.87 -21.63
C ILE A 20 -17.17 4.77 -21.14
N ASN A 21 -18.06 4.26 -20.30
CA ASN A 21 -19.13 5.06 -19.70
C ASN A 21 -18.61 6.14 -18.73
N ALA A 22 -17.47 5.92 -18.07
CA ALA A 22 -16.84 6.93 -17.23
C ALA A 22 -16.20 8.07 -18.05
N LEU A 23 -15.75 7.79 -19.28
CA LEU A 23 -15.22 8.80 -20.21
C LEU A 23 -16.33 9.60 -20.90
N ASN A 24 -17.48 8.97 -21.19
CA ASN A 24 -18.64 9.62 -21.80
C ASN A 24 -19.34 10.67 -20.91
N PHE A 25 -18.90 10.91 -19.67
CA PHE A 25 -19.47 11.96 -18.79
C PHE A 25 -18.87 13.35 -19.06
N VAL A 26 -17.90 13.46 -19.98
CA VAL A 26 -17.31 14.72 -20.43
C VAL A 26 -17.72 14.93 -21.89
N SER A 27 -18.45 16.02 -22.12
CA SER A 27 -19.11 16.40 -23.38
C SER A 27 -18.22 16.36 -24.64
N ASP A 28 -18.83 15.96 -25.76
CA ASP A 28 -18.42 16.19 -27.17
C ASP A 28 -16.93 16.05 -27.53
N PHE A 29 -16.37 14.85 -27.36
CA PHE A 29 -15.12 14.47 -28.00
C PHE A 29 -15.33 13.35 -29.04
N ASP A 30 -14.65 13.46 -30.18
CA ASP A 30 -14.77 12.54 -31.30
C ASP A 30 -14.41 11.11 -30.86
N LEU A 31 -15.42 10.24 -30.74
CA LEU A 31 -15.33 8.83 -30.32
C LEU A 31 -14.23 8.02 -31.03
N GLN A 32 -13.76 8.51 -32.18
CA GLN A 32 -12.72 7.89 -32.99
C GLN A 32 -11.31 8.17 -32.46
N GLU A 33 -11.04 9.39 -31.99
CA GLU A 33 -9.75 9.73 -31.37
C GLU A 33 -9.60 9.03 -30.01
N ASP A 34 -10.69 8.99 -29.23
CA ASP A 34 -10.72 8.28 -27.94
C ASP A 34 -10.49 6.78 -28.08
N ARG A 35 -11.01 6.17 -29.15
CA ARG A 35 -10.75 4.76 -29.46
C ARG A 35 -9.30 4.50 -29.80
N ILE A 36 -8.67 5.37 -30.58
CA ILE A 36 -7.26 5.25 -30.96
C ILE A 36 -6.36 5.42 -29.73
N LEU A 37 -6.66 6.40 -28.89
CA LEU A 37 -5.94 6.63 -27.64
C LEU A 37 -6.09 5.44 -26.68
N LEU A 38 -7.30 4.87 -26.58
CA LEU A 38 -7.55 3.68 -25.77
C LEU A 38 -6.78 2.46 -26.29
N ASP A 39 -6.74 2.24 -27.60
CA ASP A 39 -6.00 1.13 -28.22
C ASP A 39 -4.48 1.29 -28.01
N MET A 40 -3.97 2.53 -28.11
CA MET A 40 -2.59 2.85 -27.79
C MET A 40 -2.24 2.59 -26.31
N ILE A 41 -3.10 3.02 -25.38
CA ILE A 41 -2.86 2.83 -23.93
C ILE A 41 -2.97 1.34 -23.55
N THR A 42 -3.93 0.62 -24.12
CA THR A 42 -4.14 -0.81 -23.82
C THR A 42 -3.04 -1.69 -24.42
N SER A 43 -2.54 -1.37 -25.61
CA SER A 43 -1.40 -2.08 -26.23
C SER A 43 -0.09 -1.89 -25.46
N GLN A 44 0.09 -0.73 -24.82
CA GLN A 44 1.25 -0.45 -23.97
C GLN A 44 1.10 -0.93 -22.51
N ARG A 45 -0.11 -1.28 -22.06
CA ARG A 45 -0.42 -1.65 -20.67
C ARG A 45 0.40 -2.84 -20.16
N TYR A 46 0.76 -3.76 -21.04
CA TYR A 46 1.54 -4.96 -20.72
C TYR A 46 3.01 -4.87 -21.13
N MET A 47 3.47 -3.72 -21.65
CA MET A 47 4.87 -3.52 -22.04
C MET A 47 5.81 -3.45 -20.83
N ASN A 48 5.27 -3.13 -19.65
CA ASN A 48 6.00 -3.26 -18.39
C ASN A 48 5.68 -4.61 -17.74
N PRO A 49 6.70 -5.41 -17.35
CA PRO A 49 6.44 -6.65 -16.64
C PRO A 49 5.68 -6.35 -15.34
N CYS A 50 4.54 -7.02 -15.16
CA CYS A 50 3.81 -6.99 -13.91
C CYS A 50 4.72 -7.50 -12.79
N ARG A 51 5.23 -6.58 -11.95
CA ARG A 51 5.98 -6.97 -10.75
C ARG A 51 5.01 -7.66 -9.81
N ARG A 52 5.18 -8.98 -9.63
CA ARG A 52 4.47 -9.72 -8.60
C ARG A 52 5.02 -9.23 -7.26
N TYR A 53 4.20 -8.49 -6.52
CA TYR A 53 4.50 -8.20 -5.13
C TYR A 53 4.33 -9.49 -4.32
N PRO A 54 5.19 -9.74 -3.32
CA PRO A 54 5.01 -10.86 -2.42
C PRO A 54 3.60 -10.86 -1.84
N SER A 55 2.98 -12.03 -1.78
CA SER A 55 1.61 -12.21 -1.26
C SER A 55 1.50 -11.90 0.23
N HIS A 56 2.62 -11.86 0.94
CA HIS A 56 2.69 -11.64 2.37
C HIS A 56 2.74 -10.14 2.64
N TYR A 57 1.64 -9.60 3.16
CA TYR A 57 1.52 -8.20 3.57
C TYR A 57 2.35 -7.86 4.80
N MET A 58 3.41 -8.56 5.17
CA MET A 58 4.15 -8.26 6.40
C MET A 58 5.45 -7.54 6.07
N TYR A 59 5.44 -6.21 6.14
CA TYR A 59 6.68 -5.45 6.10
C TYR A 59 7.45 -5.65 7.41
N THR A 60 8.54 -6.40 7.33
CA THR A 60 9.56 -6.45 8.37
C THR A 60 10.38 -5.17 8.34
N MET A 61 11.14 -4.89 9.40
CA MET A 61 12.04 -3.72 9.44
C MET A 61 13.05 -3.71 8.28
N ASN A 62 13.60 -4.87 7.93
CA ASN A 62 14.51 -5.01 6.78
C ASN A 62 13.80 -4.69 5.46
N ASP A 63 12.49 -4.93 5.36
CA ASP A 63 11.72 -4.61 4.17
C ASP A 63 11.54 -3.09 4.04
N LEU A 64 11.34 -2.38 5.16
CA LEU A 64 11.23 -0.92 5.15
C LEU A 64 12.51 -0.22 4.66
N GLN A 65 13.68 -0.80 4.95
CA GLN A 65 14.97 -0.27 4.48
C GLN A 65 15.23 -0.57 2.99
N THR A 66 14.60 -1.61 2.45
CA THR A 66 14.74 -1.99 1.03
C THR A 66 13.64 -1.41 0.15
N LEU A 67 12.61 -0.80 0.75
CA LEU A 67 11.54 -0.11 0.03
C LEU A 67 12.06 1.10 -0.75
N SER A 68 11.44 1.37 -1.89
CA SER A 68 11.67 2.62 -2.63
C SER A 68 11.22 3.82 -1.80
N SER A 69 11.87 4.97 -2.01
CA SER A 69 11.53 6.23 -1.34
C SER A 69 10.05 6.60 -1.48
N GLU A 70 9.47 6.36 -2.66
CA GLU A 70 8.04 6.57 -2.93
C GLU A 70 7.14 5.74 -2.01
N LYS A 71 7.50 4.49 -1.74
CA LYS A 71 6.73 3.61 -0.87
C LYS A 71 6.84 4.02 0.58
N VAL A 72 8.03 4.41 1.04
CA VAL A 72 8.22 4.96 2.39
C VAL A 72 7.41 6.24 2.58
N GLN A 73 7.37 7.11 1.57
CA GLN A 73 6.52 8.30 1.59
C GLN A 73 5.02 7.95 1.57
N GLN A 74 4.60 6.95 0.81
CA GLN A 74 3.20 6.51 0.79
C GLN A 74 2.75 5.93 2.14
N LEU A 75 3.60 5.14 2.79
CA LEU A 75 3.30 4.48 4.05
C LEU A 75 3.38 5.43 5.24
N CYS A 76 4.49 6.16 5.35
CA CYS A 76 4.84 6.90 6.55
C CYS A 76 4.82 8.43 6.37
N ARG A 77 4.50 8.95 5.17
CA ARG A 77 4.58 10.38 4.80
C ARG A 77 5.91 11.06 5.14
N THR A 78 6.98 10.28 5.14
CA THR A 78 8.34 10.74 5.43
C THR A 78 9.32 10.24 4.38
N THR A 79 10.50 10.83 4.34
CA THR A 79 11.61 10.33 3.50
C THR A 79 12.41 9.28 4.25
N HIS A 80 13.10 8.39 3.53
CA HIS A 80 13.98 7.38 4.15
C HIS A 80 15.00 8.02 5.11
N LYS A 81 15.66 9.10 4.66
CA LYS A 81 16.65 9.84 5.47
C LYS A 81 16.04 10.42 6.75
N SER A 82 14.84 11.00 6.66
CA SER A 82 14.16 11.55 7.84
C SER A 82 13.73 10.44 8.79
N PHE A 83 13.25 9.32 8.27
CA PHE A 83 12.90 8.14 9.05
C PHE A 83 14.10 7.59 9.82
N GLU A 84 15.23 7.37 9.14
CA GLU A 84 16.47 6.91 9.79
C GLU A 84 16.98 7.87 10.87
N LYS A 85 16.90 9.19 10.62
CA LYS A 85 17.24 10.20 11.62
C LYS A 85 16.36 10.09 12.87
N LEU A 86 15.05 9.91 12.69
CA LEU A 86 14.12 9.74 13.81
C LEU A 86 14.44 8.46 14.58
N VAL A 87 14.69 7.35 13.90
CA VAL A 87 15.10 6.08 14.54
C VAL A 87 16.36 6.27 15.36
N ALA A 88 17.39 6.90 14.80
CA ALA A 88 18.65 7.14 15.50
C ALA A 88 18.48 8.03 16.75
N GLN A 89 17.50 8.93 16.76
CA GLN A 89 17.21 9.76 17.93
C GLN A 89 16.50 9.00 19.06
N ILE A 90 15.68 8.00 18.72
CA ILE A 90 14.83 7.30 19.69
C ILE A 90 15.35 5.92 20.10
N GLN A 91 16.27 5.33 19.34
CA GLN A 91 16.69 3.93 19.52
C GLN A 91 17.26 3.63 20.92
N ASP A 92 17.90 4.63 21.55
CA ASP A 92 18.58 4.51 22.85
C ASP A 92 17.78 5.13 24.00
N ASP A 93 16.58 5.64 23.73
CA ASP A 93 15.72 6.23 24.75
C ASP A 93 15.15 5.15 25.68
N LYS A 94 15.17 5.42 26.99
CA LYS A 94 14.68 4.50 28.03
C LYS A 94 13.20 4.16 27.88
N THR A 95 12.42 5.02 27.24
CA THR A 95 11.01 4.76 26.91
C THR A 95 10.86 3.55 25.99
N PHE A 96 11.89 3.26 25.19
CA PHE A 96 11.93 2.06 24.35
C PHE A 96 12.71 0.89 24.98
N GLN A 97 12.91 0.93 26.30
CA GLN A 97 13.49 -0.16 27.08
C GLN A 97 12.43 -0.68 28.05
N ASN A 98 11.94 -1.89 27.79
CA ASN A 98 10.94 -2.54 28.64
C ASN A 98 11.64 -3.25 29.81
N ALA A 99 11.16 -3.01 31.04
CA ALA A 99 11.61 -3.73 32.25
C ALA A 99 10.98 -5.13 32.40
N SER A 100 10.16 -5.57 31.45
CA SER A 100 9.55 -6.91 31.45
C SER A 100 10.49 -7.99 30.91
N GLN A 101 10.14 -9.24 31.19
CA GLN A 101 10.82 -10.43 30.65
C GLN A 101 10.61 -10.63 29.13
N ASN A 102 9.63 -9.94 28.53
CA ASN A 102 9.36 -10.04 27.11
C ASN A 102 10.24 -9.08 26.32
N LYS A 103 10.81 -9.58 25.22
CA LYS A 103 11.61 -8.77 24.31
C LYS A 103 10.79 -7.61 23.76
N GLN A 104 11.25 -6.39 24.00
CA GLN A 104 10.66 -5.20 23.39
C GLN A 104 10.82 -5.24 21.86
N HIS A 105 9.76 -4.84 21.16
CA HIS A 105 9.79 -4.71 19.71
C HIS A 105 10.75 -3.58 19.29
N ASN A 106 11.40 -3.73 18.13
CA ASN A 106 12.35 -2.74 17.62
C ASN A 106 11.71 -1.33 17.52
N PRO A 107 12.33 -0.27 18.09
CA PRO A 107 11.81 1.10 18.04
C PRO A 107 11.46 1.58 16.64
N ALA A 108 12.24 1.18 15.63
CA ALA A 108 12.01 1.57 14.26
C ALA A 108 10.73 0.95 13.67
N SER A 109 10.39 -0.28 14.06
CA SER A 109 9.11 -0.89 13.68
C SER A 109 7.92 -0.26 14.42
N GLN A 110 8.11 0.14 15.68
CA GLN A 110 7.08 0.89 16.40
C GLN A 110 6.83 2.24 15.71
N LEU A 111 7.90 2.94 15.32
CA LEU A 111 7.84 4.21 14.60
C LEU A 111 7.16 4.07 13.23
N SER A 112 7.45 3.03 12.44
CA SER A 112 6.82 2.84 11.13
C SER A 112 5.32 2.61 11.23
N VAL A 113 4.89 1.81 12.21
CA VAL A 113 3.47 1.60 12.53
C VAL A 113 2.84 2.91 12.98
N ALA A 114 3.53 3.66 13.84
CA ALA A 114 3.02 4.92 14.37
C ALA A 114 2.80 5.97 13.28
N LEU A 115 3.80 6.17 12.41
CA LEU A 115 3.67 7.05 11.26
C LEU A 115 2.57 6.58 10.32
N SER A 116 2.50 5.29 10.01
CA SER A 116 1.45 4.74 9.15
C SER A 116 0.04 4.95 9.72
N ARG A 117 -0.12 4.88 11.04
CA ARG A 117 -1.38 5.17 11.72
C ARG A 117 -1.71 6.66 11.67
N LEU A 118 -0.75 7.54 11.91
CA LEU A 118 -0.96 9.00 11.80
C LEU A 118 -1.45 9.38 10.39
N VAL A 119 -0.91 8.74 9.35
CA VAL A 119 -1.32 8.95 7.96
C VAL A 119 -2.74 8.42 7.68
N SER A 120 -3.16 7.39 8.40
CA SER A 120 -4.44 6.68 8.17
C SER A 120 -5.52 7.06 9.19
N ASN A 121 -5.28 8.07 10.04
CA ASN A 121 -6.11 8.36 11.20
C ASN A 121 -7.47 8.95 10.77
N GLY A 122 -8.57 8.33 11.20
CA GLY A 122 -9.95 8.74 10.84
C GLY A 122 -10.93 7.60 10.53
N ASN A 123 -10.46 6.35 10.44
CA ASN A 123 -11.34 5.20 10.20
C ASN A 123 -10.87 3.98 11.03
N GLY A 124 -11.74 3.34 11.81
CA GLY A 124 -11.40 2.14 12.59
C GLY A 124 -10.88 0.97 11.73
N ALA A 125 -11.23 0.97 10.44
CA ALA A 125 -10.70 0.05 9.43
C ALA A 125 -9.17 0.18 9.20
N SER A 126 -8.56 1.29 9.63
CA SER A 126 -7.10 1.52 9.53
C SER A 126 -6.30 0.54 10.38
N LEU A 127 -6.79 0.13 11.55
CA LEU A 127 -6.08 -0.81 12.43
C LEU A 127 -5.92 -2.18 11.78
N GLY A 128 -6.99 -2.70 11.17
CA GLY A 128 -6.94 -3.97 10.45
C GLY A 128 -5.99 -3.92 9.25
N LYS A 129 -6.02 -2.82 8.49
CA LYS A 129 -5.11 -2.59 7.37
C LYS A 129 -3.65 -2.55 7.83
N ILE A 130 -3.35 -1.78 8.88
CA ILE A 130 -2.00 -1.65 9.44
C ILE A 130 -1.53 -2.98 10.05
N GLY A 131 -2.40 -3.70 10.73
CA GLY A 131 -2.08 -5.01 11.29
C GLY A 131 -1.78 -6.04 10.22
N MET A 132 -2.52 -6.04 9.10
CA MET A 132 -2.19 -6.84 7.94
C MET A 132 -0.85 -6.43 7.33
N LEU A 133 -0.60 -5.12 7.20
CA LEU A 133 0.57 -4.51 6.55
C LEU A 133 1.90 -4.71 7.29
N PHE A 134 1.87 -4.84 8.62
CA PHE A 134 3.07 -5.04 9.43
C PHE A 134 3.10 -6.41 10.11
N GLY A 135 2.02 -7.20 10.01
CA GLY A 135 1.89 -8.48 10.70
C GLY A 135 1.74 -8.35 12.21
N ILE A 136 1.10 -7.27 12.68
CA ILE A 136 1.04 -6.91 14.11
C ILE A 136 -0.41 -6.96 14.60
N SER A 137 -0.61 -7.41 15.85
CA SER A 137 -1.94 -7.48 16.46
C SER A 137 -2.51 -6.09 16.73
N HIS A 138 -3.83 -5.97 16.75
CA HIS A 138 -4.51 -4.69 16.98
C HIS A 138 -4.11 -4.05 18.31
N GLY A 139 -3.97 -4.85 19.38
CA GLY A 139 -3.54 -4.34 20.69
C GLY A 139 -2.13 -3.76 20.66
N ALA A 140 -1.20 -4.39 19.93
CA ALA A 140 0.16 -3.86 19.80
C ALA A 140 0.21 -2.56 18.98
N ILE A 141 -0.63 -2.42 17.94
CA ILE A 141 -0.74 -1.16 17.19
C ILE A 141 -1.19 -0.02 18.11
N VAL A 142 -2.20 -0.26 18.96
CA VAL A 142 -2.67 0.73 19.95
C VAL A 142 -1.57 1.09 20.96
N LEU A 143 -0.73 0.14 21.38
CA LEU A 143 0.38 0.43 22.29
C LEU A 143 1.48 1.27 21.65
N TYR A 144 1.65 1.22 20.34
CA TYR A 144 2.67 2.01 19.64
C TYR A 144 2.26 3.45 19.33
N THR A 145 1.00 3.83 19.59
CA THR A 145 0.41 5.10 19.13
C THR A 145 -0.58 5.71 20.10
#